data_AF-A0A2X1SPE8-F1
#
_entry.id   AF-A0A2X1SPE8-F1
#
_cell.length_a   1.000
_cell.length_b   1.000
_cell.length_c   1.000
_cell.angle_alpha   90.00
_cell.angle_beta   90.00
_cell.angle_gamma   90.00
#
_symmetry.space_group_name_H-M   'P 1'
#
loop_
_entity.id
_entity.type
_entity.pdbx_description
1 polymer ?
#
loop_
_entity_poly.entity_id
_entity_poly.type
_entity_poly.pdbx_seq_one_letter_code
_entity_poly.pdbx_strand_id
1 'polypeptide(L)' 'MMKWFYVETDNTGDDRYGDHQVRACLRGRSIRRRINHPDRLNYPMKRVGKRGEGKFVRISWQEALDTLATA' A
#
# COMPACT_ATOMS: atom_id res chain seq x y z
N MET A 1 -11.95 -10.80 5.73
CA MET A 1 -10.94 -10.71 4.65
C MET A 1 -11.37 -9.58 3.71
N MET A 2 -10.67 -8.45 3.70
CA MET A 2 -11.04 -7.27 2.89
C MET A 2 -10.92 -7.63 1.40
N LYS A 3 -12.06 -7.82 0.71
CA LYS A 3 -12.10 -8.03 -0.75
C LYS A 3 -11.78 -6.69 -1.42
N TRP A 4 -10.52 -6.47 -1.76
CA TRP A 4 -10.14 -5.34 -2.61
C TRP A 4 -10.79 -5.50 -3.99
N PHE A 5 -11.69 -4.57 -4.29
CA PHE A 5 -12.48 -4.53 -5.52
C PHE A 5 -11.56 -4.51 -6.75
N TYR A 6 -11.94 -5.30 -7.75
CA TYR A 6 -11.29 -5.28 -9.05
C TYR A 6 -11.49 -3.88 -9.66
N VAL A 7 -10.39 -3.26 -10.14
CA VAL A 7 -10.44 -1.93 -10.74
C VAL A 7 -10.95 -2.08 -12.18
N GLU A 8 -12.23 -1.80 -12.37
CA GLU A 8 -12.88 -1.77 -13.69
C GLU A 8 -12.69 -0.44 -14.41
N THR A 9 -13.03 -0.43 -15.69
CA THR A 9 -13.29 0.81 -16.42
C THR A 9 -14.50 1.50 -15.81
N ASP A 10 -14.41 2.81 -15.57
CA ASP A 10 -15.60 3.61 -15.32
C ASP A 10 -16.49 3.62 -16.57
N ASN A 11 -17.71 3.08 -16.41
CA ASN A 11 -18.74 3.00 -17.45
C ASN A 11 -20.02 3.75 -17.05
N THR A 12 -19.95 4.61 -16.03
CA THR A 12 -21.13 5.27 -15.44
C THR A 12 -21.44 6.65 -16.04
N GLY A 13 -20.52 7.23 -16.81
CA GLY A 13 -20.69 8.52 -17.50
C GLY A 13 -20.40 8.44 -19.01
N ASP A 14 -20.64 9.55 -19.70
CA ASP A 14 -20.32 9.70 -21.13
C ASP A 14 -18.85 10.13 -21.31
N ASP A 15 -18.16 9.64 -22.34
CA ASP A 15 -16.76 10.02 -22.61
C ASP A 15 -16.70 11.30 -23.46
N ARG A 16 -16.82 12.45 -22.81
CA ARG A 16 -16.84 13.77 -23.45
C ARG A 16 -15.64 14.60 -23.00
N TYR A 17 -15.21 15.55 -23.83
CA TYR A 17 -14.12 16.46 -23.45
C TYR A 17 -14.50 17.27 -22.21
N GLY A 18 -13.77 17.09 -21.11
CA GLY A 18 -14.05 17.70 -19.80
C GLY A 18 -14.86 16.83 -18.83
N ASP A 19 -15.39 15.70 -19.28
CA ASP A 19 -16.09 14.68 -18.48
C ASP A 19 -15.67 13.30 -19.00
N HIS A 20 -14.43 12.92 -18.74
CA HIS A 20 -13.84 11.71 -19.30
C HIS A 20 -14.06 10.51 -18.40
N GLN A 21 -14.40 9.38 -19.00
CA GLN A 21 -14.41 8.10 -18.28
C GLN A 21 -13.01 7.80 -17.72
N VAL A 22 -12.94 7.50 -16.42
CA VAL A 22 -11.67 7.14 -15.78
C VAL A 22 -11.29 5.71 -16.17
N ARG A 23 -10.22 5.59 -16.96
CA ARG A 23 -9.65 4.31 -17.37
C ARG A 23 -8.29 4.08 -16.75
N ALA A 24 -8.21 3.13 -15.83
CA ALA A 24 -6.92 2.72 -15.27
C ALA A 24 -6.07 2.00 -16.32
N CYS A 25 -4.81 2.42 -16.46
CA CYS A 25 -3.81 1.69 -17.23
C CYS A 25 -3.56 0.29 -16.64
N LEU A 26 -2.84 -0.56 -17.37
CA LEU A 26 -2.49 -1.92 -16.93
C LEU A 26 -1.83 -1.95 -15.54
N ARG A 27 -0.99 -0.95 -15.23
CA ARG A 27 -0.37 -0.82 -13.91
C ARG A 27 -1.40 -0.57 -12.81
N GLY A 28 -2.34 0.35 -13.03
CA GLY A 28 -3.41 0.65 -12.09
C GLY A 28 -4.30 -0.56 -11.82
N ARG A 29 -4.65 -1.31 -12.88
CA ARG A 29 -5.43 -2.55 -12.76
C ARG A 29 -4.71 -3.65 -11.97
N SER A 30 -3.37 -3.63 -11.95
CA SER A 30 -2.56 -4.62 -11.23
C SER A 30 -2.38 -4.33 -9.73
N ILE A 31 -2.88 -3.21 -9.21
CA ILE A 31 -2.59 -2.72 -7.84
C ILE A 31 -2.94 -3.73 -6.73
N ARG A 32 -3.96 -4.58 -6.97
CA ARG A 32 -4.37 -5.64 -6.05
C ARG A 32 -3.21 -6.57 -5.66
N ARG A 33 -2.26 -6.80 -6.58
CA ARG A 33 -1.07 -7.63 -6.33
C ARG A 33 -0.13 -6.99 -5.30
N ARG A 34 -0.04 -5.67 -5.26
CA ARG A 34 0.79 -4.94 -4.28
C ARG A 34 0.14 -4.90 -2.91
N ILE A 35 -1.18 -4.69 -2.88
CA ILE A 35 -1.94 -4.59 -1.62
C ILE A 35 -2.01 -5.95 -0.91
N ASN A 36 -2.14 -7.05 -1.65
CA ASN A 36 -2.23 -8.40 -1.08
C ASN A 36 -0.88 -9.15 -1.13
N HIS A 37 0.23 -8.45 -1.36
CA HIS A 37 1.54 -9.10 -1.43
C HIS A 37 1.91 -9.69 -0.05
N PRO A 38 2.45 -10.93 0.02
CA PRO A 38 2.86 -11.52 1.30
C PRO A 38 3.88 -10.65 2.05
N ASP A 39 4.80 -10.02 1.31
CA ASP A 39 5.83 -9.15 1.88
C ASP A 39 5.38 -7.70 2.11
N ARG A 40 4.08 -7.40 2.02
CA ARG A 40 3.59 -6.04 2.26
C ARG A 40 3.83 -5.65 3.72
N LEU A 41 4.40 -4.46 3.91
CA LEU A 41 4.59 -3.88 5.23
C LEU A 41 3.23 -3.51 5.85
N ASN A 42 2.77 -4.33 6.80
CA ASN A 42 1.47 -4.16 7.47
C ASN A 42 1.60 -3.58 8.89
N TYR A 43 2.79 -3.62 9.48
CA TYR A 43 3.04 -3.21 10.86
C TYR A 43 4.32 -2.38 10.98
N PRO A 44 4.44 -1.55 12.04
CA PRO A 44 5.72 -0.95 12.41
C PRO A 44 6.77 -2.02 12.72
N MET A 45 7.98 -1.83 12.18
CA MET A 45 9.09 -2.78 12.27
C MET A 45 10.35 -2.06 12.72
N LYS A 46 11.01 -2.57 13.77
CA LYS A 46 12.28 -2.04 14.30
C LYS A 46 13.45 -2.87 13.80
N ARG A 47 14.51 -2.22 13.30
CA ARG A 47 15.71 -2.90 12.81
C ARG A 47 16.43 -3.59 13.97
N VAL A 48 16.79 -4.86 13.80
CA VAL A 48 17.58 -5.63 14.77
C VAL A 48 18.86 -6.10 14.08
N GLY A 49 19.99 -5.45 14.36
CA GLY A 49 21.28 -5.74 13.73
C GLY A 49 21.81 -4.59 12.85
N LYS A 50 22.81 -4.91 12.01
CA LYS A 50 23.46 -3.89 11.16
C LYS A 50 22.55 -3.49 10.00
N ARG A 51 22.76 -2.27 9.51
CA ARG A 51 22.05 -1.76 8.33
C ARG A 51 22.41 -2.64 7.12
N GLY A 52 21.40 -3.11 6.39
CA GLY A 52 21.56 -3.98 5.23
C GLY A 52 21.26 -5.46 5.48
N GLU A 53 21.15 -5.91 6.74
CA GLU A 53 20.88 -7.33 7.05
C GLU A 53 19.41 -7.75 6.87
N GLY A 54 18.50 -6.81 6.64
CA GLY A 54 17.07 -7.11 6.46
C GLY A 54 16.35 -7.68 7.69
N LYS A 55 16.97 -7.62 8.87
CA LYS A 55 16.43 -8.17 10.12
C LYS A 55 15.60 -7.12 10.85
N PHE A 56 14.33 -7.45 11.10
CA PHE A 56 13.39 -6.58 11.79
C PHE A 56 12.51 -7.36 12.76
N VAL A 57 12.09 -6.70 13.84
CA VAL A 57 11.08 -7.19 14.78
C VAL A 57 9.86 -6.27 14.74
N ARG A 58 8.66 -6.84 14.83
CA ARG A 58 7.42 -6.06 14.90
C ARG A 58 7.35 -5.33 16.25
N ILE A 59 7.00 -4.05 16.20
CA ILE A 59 6.76 -3.21 17.39
C ILE A 59 5.36 -2.60 17.36
N SER A 60 4.94 -2.01 18.47
CA SER A 60 3.69 -1.25 18.54
C SER A 60 3.82 0.11 17.86
N TRP A 61 2.69 0.71 17.46
CA TRP A 61 2.69 2.09 16.94
C TRP A 61 3.14 3.10 17.98
N GLN A 62 2.76 2.91 19.25
CA GLN A 62 3.18 3.77 20.35
C GLN A 62 4.71 3.74 20.51
N GLU A 63 5.30 2.54 20.61
CA GLU A 63 6.76 2.39 20.70
C GLU A 63 7.47 3.00 19.47
N ALA A 64 6.92 2.83 18.27
CA ALA A 64 7.49 3.39 17.05
C ALA A 64 7.55 4.92 17.10
N LEU A 65 6.46 5.56 17.52
CA LEU A 65 6.37 7.02 17.65
C LEU A 65 7.27 7.53 18.77
N ASP A 66 7.25 6.90 19.94
CA ASP A 66 8.09 7.28 21.07
C ASP A 66 9.59 7.18 20.73
N THR A 67 9.98 6.10 20.03
CA THR A 67 11.36 5.92 19.55
C THR A 67 11.77 7.02 18.58
N LEU A 68 10.87 7.48 17.71
CA LEU A 68 11.17 8.55 16.74
C LEU A 68 11.22 9.94 17.39
N ALA A 69 10.40 10.18 18.41
CA ALA A 69 10.33 11.47 19.09
C ALA A 69 11.46 11.70 20.10
N THR A 70 12.08 10.62 20.58
CA THR A 70 13.19 10.67 21.56
C THR A 70 14.58 10.50 20.94
N ALA A 71 14.66 10.18 19.65
CA ALA A 71 15.90 9.96 18.90
C ALA A 71 16.57 11.26 18.42
#